data_AF-A0A8H3A1R9-F1
#
_entry.id   AF-A0A8H3A1R9-F1
#
_cell.length_a   1.000
_cell.length_b   1.000
_cell.length_c   1.000
_cell.angle_alpha   90.00
_cell.angle_beta   90.00
_cell.angle_gamma   90.00
#
_symmetry.space_group_name_H-M   'P 1'
#
loop_
_entity.id
_entity.type
_entity.pdbx_description
1 polymer ?
#
loop_
_entity_poly.entity_id
_entity_poly.type
_entity_poly.pdbx_seq_one_letter_code
_entity_poly.pdbx_strand_id
1 'polypeptide(L)'
;MPGDMQSVRPLSPSMVYEPPQNEWKSLGVVSLTVQTPTSSNFTPPETQSPPPPSRWRTPEFLFYGVAFLIVVPYMVKVPYDISNESNPNFYKILSRLQEGWLFGRRVDNSDAQYRSFRSNIPSLIALSTLHLLSGKLYTRTARFLSNGSENNGSGGSYNPSRIPYLLVFSLLMLAGLHGTSALKILAILTANYWVAMLKIPVLTWIFNGVVLFASNWYEGFHFGAVHGALASLDNLPGFYPRWHISFNITMLRLLSFNMDYYWASRGALAVEMIDSKPSSTMTHKQRVAISHPLELYSFTNFLVYVLYPALYIAGPIMGFNDFIWQVCHYDDLNEQMDLTEFRFQPPMHSVF
;
A
#
# COMPACT_ATOMS: atom_id res chain seq x y z
N MET A 1 1.83 -69.13 2.28
CA MET A 1 2.83 -68.42 3.11
C MET A 1 4.22 -68.83 2.64
N PRO A 2 5.24 -67.97 2.73
CA PRO A 2 5.39 -66.63 2.12
C PRO A 2 6.70 -66.57 1.28
N GLY A 3 7.00 -65.44 0.64
CA GLY A 3 8.37 -65.19 0.15
C GLY A 3 8.46 -64.20 -1.02
N ASP A 4 8.54 -62.92 -0.70
CA ASP A 4 8.92 -61.81 -1.58
C ASP A 4 10.26 -62.04 -2.32
N MET A 5 10.43 -61.47 -3.51
CA MET A 5 11.32 -60.31 -3.73
C MET A 5 11.47 -59.96 -5.22
N GLN A 6 10.93 -58.78 -5.56
CA GLN A 6 11.52 -57.72 -6.38
C GLN A 6 12.45 -58.12 -7.55
N SER A 7 11.97 -57.89 -8.77
CA SER A 7 12.85 -57.53 -9.89
C SER A 7 12.53 -56.11 -10.36
N VAL A 8 13.53 -55.25 -10.19
CA VAL A 8 13.60 -53.86 -10.63
C VAL A 8 13.59 -53.84 -12.16
N ARG A 9 12.61 -53.17 -12.77
CA ARG A 9 12.71 -52.75 -14.18
C ARG A 9 13.33 -51.36 -14.23
N PRO A 10 14.38 -51.12 -15.02
CA PRO A 10 14.89 -49.77 -15.23
C PRO A 10 13.88 -48.97 -16.06
N LEU A 11 13.45 -47.82 -15.54
CA LEU A 11 12.70 -46.82 -16.28
C LEU A 11 13.66 -46.11 -17.24
N SER A 12 13.33 -46.13 -18.52
CA SER A 12 14.03 -45.45 -19.61
C SER A 12 14.07 -43.93 -19.41
N PRO A 13 15.17 -43.23 -19.75
CA PRO A 13 15.25 -41.79 -19.66
C PRO A 13 14.81 -41.15 -20.99
N SER A 14 13.51 -40.86 -21.15
CA SER A 14 13.07 -40.05 -22.29
C SER A 14 11.64 -39.56 -22.10
N MET A 15 11.52 -38.38 -21.48
CA MET A 15 10.59 -37.32 -21.87
C MET A 15 10.92 -36.09 -21.02
N VAL A 16 12.04 -35.44 -21.34
CA VAL A 16 12.23 -34.03 -20.99
C VAL A 16 11.25 -33.25 -21.85
N TYR A 17 10.21 -32.69 -21.24
CA TYR A 17 9.36 -31.72 -21.90
C TYR A 17 10.17 -30.42 -22.04
N GLU A 18 10.76 -30.19 -23.21
CA GLU A 18 11.31 -28.88 -23.55
C GLU A 18 10.15 -27.95 -23.92
N PRO A 19 9.91 -26.85 -23.18
CA PRO A 19 8.95 -25.85 -23.60
C PRO A 19 9.48 -25.15 -24.86
N PRO A 20 8.61 -24.78 -25.82
CA PRO A 20 9.06 -24.07 -27.01
C PRO A 20 9.66 -22.71 -26.61
N GLN A 21 10.95 -22.51 -26.93
CA GLN A 21 11.62 -21.21 -26.91
C GLN A 21 11.05 -20.32 -28.02
N ASN A 22 9.83 -19.85 -27.85
CA ASN A 22 9.32 -18.75 -28.66
C ASN A 22 9.75 -17.45 -28.00
N GLU A 23 10.96 -16.98 -28.34
CA GLU A 23 11.35 -15.59 -28.16
C GLU A 23 10.49 -14.70 -29.06
N TRP A 24 9.32 -14.30 -28.56
CA TRP A 24 8.58 -13.21 -29.17
C TRP A 24 9.36 -11.92 -28.92
N LYS A 25 10.18 -11.51 -29.90
CA LYS A 25 10.74 -10.16 -29.94
C LYS A 25 9.56 -9.18 -30.05
N SER A 26 9.15 -8.58 -28.95
CA SER A 26 8.12 -7.55 -28.95
C SER A 26 8.69 -6.32 -29.67
N LEU A 27 8.35 -6.16 -30.93
CA LEU A 27 8.60 -4.93 -31.68
C LEU A 27 7.40 -4.01 -31.47
N GLY A 28 7.61 -2.90 -30.74
CA GLY A 28 6.58 -1.89 -30.49
C GLY A 28 6.87 -1.07 -29.23
N VAL A 29 6.03 -0.06 -28.94
CA VAL A 29 6.18 0.84 -27.76
C VAL A 29 6.32 0.08 -26.42
N VAL A 30 5.84 -1.18 -26.37
CA VAL A 30 5.98 -2.10 -25.23
C VAL A 30 7.44 -2.52 -24.97
N SER A 31 8.33 -2.44 -25.97
CA SER A 31 9.78 -2.67 -25.79
C SER A 31 10.50 -1.50 -25.13
N LEU A 32 9.89 -0.30 -25.12
CA LEU A 32 10.38 0.89 -24.43
C LEU A 32 9.97 0.92 -22.95
N THR A 33 8.98 0.11 -22.56
CA THR A 33 8.64 -0.09 -21.16
C THR A 33 9.54 -1.15 -20.54
N VAL A 34 9.87 -0.99 -19.25
CA VAL A 34 10.48 -2.07 -18.45
C VAL A 34 9.60 -3.31 -18.65
N GLN A 35 10.17 -4.42 -19.12
CA GLN A 35 9.47 -5.70 -19.15
C GLN A 35 9.06 -6.02 -17.71
N THR A 36 7.82 -5.69 -17.37
CA THR A 36 7.19 -6.27 -16.21
C THR A 36 7.08 -7.75 -16.53
N PRO A 37 7.61 -8.66 -15.69
CA PRO A 37 7.35 -10.06 -15.89
C PRO A 37 5.84 -10.20 -15.93
N THR A 38 5.32 -10.60 -17.10
CA THR A 38 3.94 -11.04 -17.18
C THR A 38 3.79 -12.11 -16.11
N SER A 39 2.69 -12.09 -15.37
CA SER A 39 2.42 -12.97 -14.22
C SER A 39 2.54 -14.47 -14.53
N SER A 40 2.80 -14.86 -15.78
CA SER A 40 3.10 -16.22 -16.23
C SER A 40 4.56 -16.67 -16.03
N ASN A 41 5.53 -15.76 -15.85
CA ASN A 41 6.95 -16.11 -15.81
C ASN A 41 7.56 -15.76 -14.45
N PHE A 42 7.12 -16.46 -13.42
CA PHE A 42 7.91 -16.56 -12.19
C PHE A 42 8.83 -17.76 -12.36
N THR A 43 10.13 -17.52 -12.38
CA THR A 43 11.14 -18.57 -12.38
C THR A 43 11.59 -18.79 -10.93
N PRO A 44 11.59 -20.03 -10.41
CA PRO A 44 12.06 -20.34 -9.06
C PRO A 44 13.44 -19.71 -8.79
N PRO A 45 13.73 -19.27 -7.56
CA PRO A 45 14.99 -18.59 -7.23
C PRO A 45 16.24 -19.43 -7.54
N GLU A 46 16.13 -20.75 -7.55
CA GLU A 46 17.21 -21.68 -7.90
C GLU A 46 17.61 -21.64 -9.39
N THR A 47 16.76 -21.09 -10.27
CA THR A 47 17.00 -20.95 -11.71
C THR A 47 17.13 -19.49 -12.17
N GLN A 48 17.17 -18.53 -11.24
CA GLN A 48 17.36 -17.12 -11.60
C GLN A 48 18.84 -16.87 -11.93
N SER A 49 19.08 -16.45 -13.17
CA SER A 49 20.37 -15.88 -13.59
C SER A 49 20.77 -14.73 -12.64
N PRO A 50 22.07 -14.58 -12.33
CA PRO A 50 22.53 -13.54 -11.43
C PRO A 50 22.01 -12.16 -11.87
N PRO A 51 21.65 -11.29 -10.93
CA PRO A 51 21.09 -9.98 -11.27
C PRO A 51 22.05 -9.25 -12.20
N PRO A 52 21.52 -8.53 -13.21
CA PRO A 52 22.37 -7.81 -14.15
C PRO A 52 23.26 -6.81 -13.41
N PRO A 53 24.47 -6.54 -13.93
CA PRO A 53 25.39 -5.60 -13.30
C PRO A 53 24.74 -4.22 -13.20
N SER A 54 25.14 -3.48 -12.17
CA SER A 54 24.55 -2.20 -11.85
C SER A 54 24.78 -1.19 -12.99
N ARG A 55 23.73 -0.48 -13.39
CA ARG A 55 23.75 0.42 -14.57
C ARG A 55 24.25 1.84 -14.28
N TRP A 56 24.77 2.09 -13.08
CA TRP A 56 25.19 3.44 -12.64
C TRP A 56 26.25 4.09 -13.54
N ARG A 57 27.07 3.29 -14.23
CA ARG A 57 28.14 3.76 -15.11
C ARG A 57 27.75 3.82 -16.59
N THR A 58 26.50 3.54 -16.93
CA THR A 58 26.02 3.66 -18.31
C THR A 58 25.89 5.13 -18.69
N PRO A 59 26.19 5.52 -19.95
CA PRO A 59 26.09 6.91 -20.38
C PRO A 59 24.66 7.44 -20.26
N GLU A 60 23.64 6.59 -20.46
CA GLU A 60 22.24 6.93 -20.26
C GLU A 60 21.96 7.28 -18.80
N PHE A 61 22.46 6.47 -17.84
CA PHE A 61 22.28 6.75 -16.42
C PHE A 61 23.02 8.02 -15.98
N LEU A 62 24.22 8.25 -16.50
CA LEU A 62 24.97 9.47 -16.25
C LEU A 62 24.23 10.71 -16.79
N PHE A 63 23.65 10.62 -17.99
CA PHE A 63 22.80 11.66 -18.55
C PHE A 63 21.60 11.95 -17.66
N TYR A 64 20.89 10.92 -17.17
CA TYR A 64 19.79 11.12 -16.20
C TYR A 64 20.28 11.75 -14.90
N GLY A 65 21.48 11.40 -14.42
CA GLY A 65 22.09 12.02 -13.25
C GLY A 65 22.36 13.51 -13.45
N VAL A 66 22.94 13.89 -14.59
CA VAL A 66 23.17 15.30 -14.96
C VAL A 66 21.84 16.03 -15.11
N ALA A 67 20.87 15.43 -15.81
CA ALA A 67 19.54 15.98 -15.96
C ALA A 67 18.87 16.19 -14.59
N PHE A 68 18.98 15.24 -13.66
CA PHE A 68 18.47 15.38 -12.30
C PHE A 68 19.12 16.55 -11.56
N LEU A 69 20.45 16.66 -11.60
CA LEU A 69 21.21 17.74 -10.97
C LEU A 69 20.89 19.13 -11.55
N ILE A 70 20.39 19.21 -12.77
CA ILE A 70 19.98 20.48 -13.40
C ILE A 70 18.49 20.73 -13.14
N VAL A 71 17.63 19.77 -13.48
CA VAL A 71 16.17 19.91 -13.47
C VAL A 71 15.64 20.05 -12.06
N VAL A 72 16.11 19.28 -11.08
CA VAL A 72 15.55 19.34 -9.71
C VAL A 72 15.83 20.69 -9.05
N PRO A 73 17.05 21.25 -9.06
CA PRO A 73 17.27 22.62 -8.60
C PRO A 73 16.46 23.64 -9.40
N TYR A 74 16.28 23.44 -10.71
CA TYR A 74 15.47 24.33 -11.54
C TYR A 74 13.98 24.28 -11.17
N MET A 75 13.44 23.11 -10.82
CA MET A 75 12.07 22.96 -10.32
C MET A 75 11.83 23.70 -9.01
N VAL A 76 12.86 23.95 -8.21
CA VAL A 76 12.78 24.80 -7.01
C VAL A 76 12.98 26.28 -7.36
N LYS A 77 13.96 26.57 -8.21
CA LYS A 77 14.32 27.94 -8.60
C LYS A 77 13.21 28.65 -9.37
N VAL A 78 12.56 27.98 -10.32
CA VAL A 78 11.54 28.62 -11.18
C VAL A 78 10.34 29.11 -10.35
N PRO A 79 9.69 28.30 -9.49
CA PRO A 79 8.64 28.79 -8.61
C PRO A 79 9.14 29.88 -7.65
N TYR A 80 10.40 29.79 -7.19
CA TYR A 80 11.00 30.82 -6.34
C TYR A 80 11.13 32.17 -7.06
N ASP A 81 11.57 32.18 -8.32
CA ASP A 81 11.74 33.39 -9.12
C ASP A 81 10.39 33.96 -9.59
N ILE A 82 9.41 33.10 -9.89
CA ILE A 82 8.04 33.49 -10.28
C ILE A 82 7.26 34.08 -9.10
N SER A 83 7.45 33.54 -7.90
CA SER A 83 6.81 34.03 -6.66
C SER A 83 7.47 35.27 -6.07
N ASN A 84 8.50 35.83 -6.72
CA ASN A 84 9.15 37.05 -6.28
C ASN A 84 8.38 38.29 -6.74
N GLU A 85 8.25 39.30 -5.88
CA GLU A 85 7.49 40.53 -6.16
C GLU A 85 8.10 41.33 -7.32
N SER A 86 9.39 41.16 -7.58
CA SER A 86 10.10 41.75 -8.72
C SER A 86 9.73 41.16 -10.08
N ASN A 87 9.02 40.03 -10.12
CA ASN A 87 8.64 39.39 -11.37
C ASN A 87 7.52 40.18 -12.08
N PRO A 88 7.65 40.50 -13.38
CA PRO A 88 6.60 41.24 -14.10
C PRO A 88 5.26 40.52 -14.15
N ASN A 89 5.23 39.19 -14.00
CA ASN A 89 4.00 38.39 -13.98
C ASN A 89 3.46 38.13 -12.57
N PHE A 90 4.06 38.67 -11.51
CA PHE A 90 3.68 38.42 -10.12
C PHE A 90 2.20 38.72 -9.82
N TYR A 91 1.66 39.79 -10.42
CA TYR A 91 0.26 40.19 -10.25
C TYR A 91 -0.75 39.11 -10.67
N LYS A 92 -0.39 38.22 -11.61
CA LYS A 92 -1.29 37.14 -12.09
C LYS A 92 -1.48 36.03 -11.06
N ILE A 93 -0.48 35.78 -10.22
CA ILE A 93 -0.50 34.72 -9.20
C ILE A 93 -0.81 35.25 -7.80
N LEU A 94 -0.79 36.57 -7.61
CA LEU A 94 -0.97 37.24 -6.32
C LEU A 94 -2.22 36.77 -5.57
N SER A 95 -3.33 36.54 -6.29
CA SER A 95 -4.59 36.08 -5.71
C SER A 95 -4.56 34.64 -5.17
N ARG A 96 -3.58 33.83 -5.59
CA ARG A 96 -3.39 32.44 -5.15
C ARG A 96 -2.34 32.31 -4.03
N LEU A 97 -1.54 33.35 -3.84
CA LEU A 97 -0.50 33.39 -2.83
C LEU A 97 -1.09 33.85 -1.50
N GLN A 98 -0.68 33.21 -0.41
CA GLN A 98 -1.02 33.62 0.95
C GLN A 98 0.24 33.83 1.78
N GLU A 99 0.13 34.56 2.88
CA GLU A 99 1.24 34.73 3.82
C GLU A 99 1.70 33.36 4.33
N GLY A 100 2.98 33.08 4.10
CA GLY A 100 3.61 31.82 4.41
C GLY A 100 4.43 31.88 5.70
N TRP A 101 4.90 30.71 6.10
CA TRP A 101 5.72 30.50 7.30
C TRP A 101 7.23 30.55 7.02
N LEU A 102 7.61 30.62 5.74
CA LEU A 102 9.00 30.60 5.29
C LEU A 102 9.55 32.03 5.15
N PHE A 103 10.22 32.51 6.20
CA PHE A 103 10.98 33.76 6.19
C PHE A 103 10.20 34.98 5.64
N GLY A 104 8.91 35.07 5.97
CA GLY A 104 8.04 36.17 5.51
C GLY A 104 7.65 36.12 4.03
N ARG A 105 7.97 35.03 3.30
CA ARG A 105 7.55 34.86 1.91
C ARG A 105 6.10 34.39 1.82
N ARG A 106 5.44 34.82 0.76
CA ARG A 106 4.13 34.29 0.37
C ARG A 106 4.28 32.91 -0.26
N VAL A 107 3.35 32.02 0.04
CA VAL A 107 3.35 30.62 -0.40
C VAL A 107 2.08 30.34 -1.20
N ASP A 108 2.19 29.54 -2.25
CA ASP A 108 1.04 29.03 -3.00
C ASP A 108 0.26 28.04 -2.12
N ASN A 109 -1.03 28.35 -1.92
CA ASN A 109 -1.93 27.56 -1.08
C ASN A 109 -3.08 26.98 -1.91
N SER A 110 -2.92 26.84 -3.23
CA SER A 110 -3.96 26.40 -4.17
C SER A 110 -4.29 24.90 -4.08
N ASP A 111 -3.29 24.05 -3.81
CA ASP A 111 -3.49 22.60 -3.64
C ASP A 111 -4.26 22.29 -2.35
N ALA A 112 -5.50 21.78 -2.49
CA ALA A 112 -6.37 21.53 -1.36
C ALA A 112 -5.88 20.37 -0.47
N GLN A 113 -5.26 19.35 -1.04
CA GLN A 113 -4.79 18.17 -0.30
C GLN A 113 -3.54 18.52 0.51
N TYR A 114 -2.54 19.16 -0.11
CA TYR A 114 -1.33 19.59 0.58
C TYR A 114 -1.63 20.66 1.64
N ARG A 115 -2.47 21.64 1.31
CA ARG A 115 -2.92 22.66 2.28
C ARG A 115 -3.56 22.02 3.50
N SER A 116 -4.47 21.07 3.26
CA SER A 116 -5.20 20.35 4.31
C SER A 116 -4.28 19.49 5.18
N PHE A 117 -3.33 18.77 4.58
CA PHE A 117 -2.32 18.01 5.33
C PHE A 117 -1.45 18.94 6.19
N ARG A 118 -0.88 19.99 5.59
CA ARG A 118 0.03 20.94 6.25
C ARG A 118 -0.64 21.68 7.40
N SER A 119 -1.87 22.15 7.21
CA SER A 119 -2.59 22.90 8.24
C SER A 119 -2.97 22.05 9.45
N ASN A 120 -3.00 20.72 9.29
CA ASN A 120 -3.43 19.78 10.32
C ASN A 120 -2.27 18.94 10.90
N ILE A 121 -1.00 19.29 10.63
CA ILE A 121 0.17 18.56 11.18
C ILE A 121 0.05 18.29 12.69
N PRO A 122 -0.30 19.26 13.57
CA PRO A 122 -0.44 18.98 15.00
C PRO A 122 -1.49 17.89 15.31
N SER A 123 -2.65 17.96 14.65
CA SER A 123 -3.72 16.96 14.80
C SER A 123 -3.31 15.59 14.26
N LEU A 124 -2.55 15.55 13.17
CA LEU A 124 -2.00 14.31 12.60
C LEU A 124 -0.96 13.68 13.52
N ILE A 125 -0.11 14.48 14.17
CA ILE A 125 0.84 14.01 15.19
C ILE A 125 0.07 13.44 16.39
N ALA A 126 -0.97 14.13 16.87
CA ALA A 126 -1.80 13.66 17.97
C ALA A 126 -2.50 12.34 17.62
N LEU A 127 -3.09 12.24 16.43
CA LEU A 127 -3.75 11.02 15.94
C LEU A 127 -2.76 9.87 15.79
N SER A 128 -1.57 10.12 15.24
CA SER A 128 -0.51 9.11 15.07
C SER A 128 -0.01 8.61 16.43
N THR A 129 0.19 9.52 17.37
CA THR A 129 0.57 9.18 18.76
C THR A 129 -0.51 8.33 19.42
N LEU A 130 -1.78 8.73 19.30
CA LEU A 130 -2.92 7.98 19.82
C LEU A 130 -3.00 6.58 19.20
N HIS A 131 -2.80 6.45 17.89
CA HIS A 131 -2.75 5.17 17.19
C HIS A 131 -1.64 4.28 17.76
N LEU A 132 -0.40 4.75 17.83
CA LEU A 132 0.71 3.95 18.31
C LEU A 132 0.56 3.55 19.79
N LEU A 133 0.13 4.47 20.66
CA LEU A 133 -0.07 4.19 22.09
C LEU A 133 -1.23 3.22 22.33
N SER A 134 -2.37 3.41 21.66
CA SER A 134 -3.51 2.50 21.79
C SER A 134 -3.20 1.11 21.23
N GLY A 135 -2.42 1.04 20.15
CA GLY A 135 -1.94 -0.24 19.60
C GLY A 135 -1.02 -0.98 20.57
N LYS A 136 -0.06 -0.29 21.19
CA LYS A 136 0.80 -0.89 22.24
C LYS A 136 -0.02 -1.35 23.44
N LEU A 137 -1.01 -0.56 23.85
CA LEU A 137 -1.91 -0.92 24.95
C LEU A 137 -2.72 -2.18 24.61
N TYR A 138 -3.30 -2.25 23.41
CA TYR A 138 -4.04 -3.41 22.92
C TYR A 138 -3.19 -4.68 22.95
N THR A 139 -1.98 -4.64 22.39
CA THR A 139 -1.10 -5.81 22.37
C THR A 139 -0.72 -6.24 23.79
N ARG A 140 -0.50 -5.28 24.71
CA ARG A 140 -0.19 -5.57 26.12
C ARG A 140 -1.38 -6.21 26.85
N THR A 141 -2.58 -5.69 26.68
CA THR A 141 -3.79 -6.22 27.34
C THR A 141 -4.17 -7.59 26.77
N ALA A 142 -4.08 -7.79 25.45
CA ALA A 142 -4.36 -9.06 24.82
C ALA A 142 -3.39 -10.17 25.29
N ARG A 143 -2.09 -9.86 25.40
CA ARG A 143 -1.11 -10.79 25.98
C ARG A 143 -1.40 -11.12 27.45
N PHE A 144 -1.73 -10.10 28.25
CA PHE A 144 -2.07 -10.32 29.67
C PHE A 144 -3.28 -11.23 29.85
N LEU A 145 -4.35 -11.02 29.06
CA LEU A 145 -5.56 -11.85 29.11
C LEU A 145 -5.31 -13.28 28.61
N SER A 146 -4.45 -13.47 27.61
CA SER A 146 -4.09 -14.79 27.08
C SER A 146 -3.25 -15.61 28.07
N ASN A 147 -2.27 -14.98 28.72
CA ASN A 147 -1.40 -15.65 29.71
C ASN A 147 -2.17 -16.17 30.93
N GLY A 148 -3.33 -15.60 31.25
CA GLY A 148 -4.22 -16.11 32.30
C GLY A 148 -5.00 -17.38 31.92
N SER A 149 -5.03 -17.73 30.63
CA SER A 149 -5.82 -18.85 30.09
C SER A 149 -4.96 -20.08 29.71
N GLU A 150 -3.64 -19.95 29.58
CA GLU A 150 -2.73 -21.04 29.19
C GLU A 150 -2.02 -21.67 30.40
N ASN A 151 -2.68 -22.66 31.01
CA ASN A 151 -2.02 -23.62 31.92
C ASN A 151 -1.56 -24.89 31.20
N ASN A 152 -1.59 -24.94 29.86
CA ASN A 152 -1.29 -26.13 29.06
C ASN A 152 -0.18 -25.89 28.01
N GLY A 153 1.07 -26.08 28.41
CA GLY A 153 2.03 -26.95 27.70
C GLY A 153 2.73 -26.52 26.41
N SER A 154 2.42 -25.40 25.75
CA SER A 154 3.17 -24.95 24.56
C SER A 154 3.89 -23.62 24.80
N GLY A 155 5.20 -23.68 25.09
CA GLY A 155 6.06 -22.52 25.42
C GLY A 155 6.37 -21.56 24.27
N GLY A 156 5.40 -21.25 23.40
CA GLY A 156 5.51 -20.20 22.39
C GLY A 156 4.94 -18.88 22.89
N SER A 157 5.58 -17.75 22.55
CA SER A 157 4.98 -16.42 22.78
C SER A 157 3.69 -16.29 21.95
N TYR A 158 2.54 -16.11 22.61
CA TYR A 158 1.29 -15.76 21.94
C TYR A 158 1.36 -14.33 21.37
N ASN A 159 1.26 -14.20 20.05
CA ASN A 159 1.20 -12.92 19.35
C ASN A 159 -0.26 -12.63 18.94
N PRO A 160 -0.93 -11.65 19.57
CA PRO A 160 -2.32 -11.34 19.25
C PRO A 160 -2.45 -10.70 17.86
N SER A 161 -3.46 -11.14 17.10
CA SER A 161 -3.79 -10.51 15.81
C SER A 161 -4.11 -9.02 15.97
N ARG A 162 -3.51 -8.18 15.14
CA ARG A 162 -3.74 -6.72 15.16
C ARG A 162 -4.98 -6.30 14.37
N ILE A 163 -5.56 -7.18 13.57
CA ILE A 163 -6.71 -6.89 12.70
C ILE A 163 -7.91 -6.29 13.47
N PRO A 164 -8.34 -6.83 14.63
CA PRO A 164 -9.49 -6.29 15.37
C PRO A 164 -9.22 -4.87 15.87
N TYR A 165 -8.02 -4.63 16.42
CA TYR A 165 -7.60 -3.30 16.85
C TYR A 165 -7.60 -2.30 15.69
N LEU A 166 -6.97 -2.67 14.57
CA LEU A 166 -6.90 -1.81 13.39
C LEU A 166 -8.28 -1.51 12.83
N LEU A 167 -9.19 -2.48 12.80
CA LEU A 167 -10.56 -2.27 12.33
C LEU A 167 -11.29 -1.25 13.20
N VAL A 168 -11.31 -1.47 14.52
CA VAL A 168 -12.00 -0.58 15.46
C VAL A 168 -11.42 0.83 15.40
N PHE A 169 -10.08 0.95 15.44
CA PHE A 169 -9.41 2.23 15.36
C PHE A 169 -9.73 2.96 14.04
N SER A 170 -9.68 2.25 12.91
CA SER A 170 -9.93 2.83 11.59
C SER A 170 -11.38 3.30 11.43
N LEU A 171 -12.35 2.56 11.99
CA LEU A 171 -13.77 2.96 11.97
C LEU A 171 -14.03 4.18 12.87
N LEU A 172 -13.44 4.22 14.07
CA LEU A 172 -13.52 5.39 14.96
C LEU A 172 -12.86 6.61 14.35
N MET A 173 -11.68 6.43 13.73
CA MET A 173 -10.99 7.48 13.00
C MET A 173 -11.85 7.99 11.83
N LEU A 174 -12.43 7.10 11.02
CA LEU A 174 -13.27 7.48 9.89
C LEU A 174 -14.49 8.29 10.36
N ALA A 175 -15.15 7.85 11.43
CA ALA A 175 -16.27 8.57 12.03
C ALA A 175 -15.86 9.94 12.60
N GLY A 176 -14.72 10.04 13.29
CA GLY A 176 -14.21 11.32 13.79
C GLY A 176 -13.82 12.28 12.66
N LEU A 177 -13.15 11.78 11.63
CA LEU A 177 -12.72 12.60 10.48
C LEU A 177 -13.90 13.08 9.65
N HIS A 178 -14.91 12.24 9.39
CA HIS A 178 -15.94 12.58 8.40
C HIS A 178 -17.35 12.74 8.97
N GLY A 179 -17.55 12.51 10.27
CA GLY A 179 -18.87 12.57 10.89
C GLY A 179 -19.83 11.60 10.21
N THR A 180 -21.02 12.07 9.86
CA THR A 180 -22.03 11.27 9.14
C THR A 180 -21.61 10.87 7.73
N SER A 181 -20.69 11.61 7.10
CA SER A 181 -20.18 11.24 5.76
C SER A 181 -19.37 9.94 5.78
N ALA A 182 -18.95 9.46 6.95
CA ALA A 182 -18.39 8.11 7.10
C ALA A 182 -19.34 7.02 6.57
N LEU A 183 -20.66 7.20 6.69
CA LEU A 183 -21.65 6.26 6.17
C LEU A 183 -21.60 6.18 4.62
N LYS A 184 -21.42 7.33 3.95
CA LYS A 184 -21.27 7.39 2.48
C LYS A 184 -20.03 6.62 2.04
N ILE A 185 -18.92 6.83 2.74
CA ILE A 185 -17.65 6.14 2.47
C ILE A 185 -17.82 4.64 2.66
N LEU A 186 -18.37 4.20 3.79
CA LEU A 186 -18.62 2.77 4.05
C LEU A 186 -19.55 2.14 3.01
N ALA A 187 -20.57 2.86 2.53
CA ALA A 187 -21.44 2.39 1.46
C ALA A 187 -20.66 2.18 0.15
N ILE A 188 -19.82 3.15 -0.23
CA ILE A 188 -18.94 3.03 -1.41
C ILE A 188 -17.97 1.86 -1.25
N LEU A 189 -17.35 1.70 -0.08
CA LEU A 189 -16.44 0.59 0.21
C LEU A 189 -17.13 -0.76 0.11
N THR A 190 -18.34 -0.88 0.67
CA THR A 190 -19.14 -2.11 0.61
C THR A 190 -19.51 -2.47 -0.82
N ALA A 191 -20.00 -1.48 -1.59
CA ALA A 191 -20.33 -1.68 -3.00
C ALA A 191 -19.09 -2.08 -3.81
N ASN A 192 -17.93 -1.47 -3.54
CA ASN A 192 -16.68 -1.81 -4.19
C ASN A 192 -16.24 -3.25 -3.89
N TYR A 193 -16.34 -3.67 -2.63
CA TYR A 193 -16.04 -5.05 -2.24
C TYR A 193 -16.95 -6.04 -2.96
N TRP A 194 -18.24 -5.75 -3.11
CA TRP A 194 -19.14 -6.59 -3.90
C TRP A 194 -18.74 -6.64 -5.37
N VAL A 195 -18.32 -5.52 -5.98
CA VAL A 195 -17.77 -5.51 -7.34
C VAL A 195 -16.52 -6.39 -7.42
N ALA A 196 -15.66 -6.39 -6.38
CA ALA A 196 -14.49 -7.27 -6.30
C ALA A 196 -14.88 -8.76 -6.33
N MET A 197 -15.95 -9.13 -5.61
CA MET A 197 -16.47 -10.50 -5.57
C MET A 197 -16.95 -11.01 -6.93
N LEU A 198 -17.31 -10.11 -7.85
CA LEU A 198 -17.66 -10.47 -9.23
C LEU A 198 -16.45 -10.92 -10.06
N LYS A 199 -15.22 -10.61 -9.62
CA LYS A 199 -13.95 -11.01 -10.27
C LYS A 199 -13.88 -10.56 -11.75
N ILE A 200 -14.45 -9.40 -12.07
CA ILE A 200 -14.40 -8.78 -13.40
C ILE A 200 -13.63 -7.46 -13.29
N PRO A 201 -12.34 -7.42 -13.70
CA PRO A 201 -11.50 -6.22 -13.58
C PRO A 201 -12.10 -4.98 -14.25
N VAL A 202 -12.76 -5.14 -15.40
CA VAL A 202 -13.38 -4.03 -16.12
C VAL A 202 -14.46 -3.34 -15.27
N LEU A 203 -15.28 -4.11 -14.53
CA LEU A 203 -16.28 -3.54 -13.63
C LEU A 203 -15.63 -2.80 -12.46
N THR A 204 -14.52 -3.31 -11.93
CA THR A 204 -13.72 -2.60 -10.92
C THR A 204 -13.27 -1.24 -11.43
N TRP A 205 -12.69 -1.17 -12.63
CA TRP A 205 -12.23 0.10 -13.21
C TRP A 205 -13.38 1.07 -13.46
N ILE A 206 -14.48 0.60 -14.06
CA ILE A 206 -15.67 1.42 -14.32
C ILE A 206 -16.25 1.95 -13.02
N PHE A 207 -16.48 1.08 -12.02
CA PHE A 207 -17.06 1.49 -10.74
C PHE A 207 -16.18 2.53 -10.03
N ASN A 208 -14.88 2.27 -9.90
CA ASN A 208 -13.96 3.20 -9.23
C ASN A 208 -13.84 4.53 -9.99
N GLY A 209 -13.81 4.50 -11.32
CA GLY A 209 -13.80 5.71 -12.15
C GLY A 209 -15.08 6.53 -11.97
N VAL A 210 -16.24 5.91 -12.07
CA VAL A 210 -17.55 6.58 -11.87
C VAL A 210 -17.63 7.19 -10.48
N VAL A 211 -17.25 6.46 -9.43
CA VAL A 211 -17.25 6.97 -8.05
C VAL A 211 -16.30 8.16 -7.90
N LEU A 212 -15.10 8.11 -8.49
CA LEU A 212 -14.13 9.20 -8.43
C LEU A 212 -14.64 10.48 -9.11
N PHE A 213 -15.23 10.36 -10.31
CA PHE A 213 -15.80 11.51 -11.00
C PHE A 213 -17.05 12.04 -10.29
N ALA A 214 -17.93 11.17 -9.84
CA ALA A 214 -19.15 11.56 -9.14
C ALA A 214 -18.86 12.22 -7.80
N SER A 215 -17.92 11.69 -7.00
CA SER A 215 -17.56 12.27 -5.71
C SER A 215 -16.97 13.68 -5.88
N ASN A 216 -16.19 13.92 -6.93
CA ASN A 216 -15.66 15.23 -7.25
C ASN A 216 -16.74 16.19 -7.80
N TRP A 217 -17.60 15.72 -8.71
CA TRP A 217 -18.64 16.56 -9.34
C TRP A 217 -19.73 17.01 -8.36
N TYR A 218 -20.06 16.16 -7.38
CA TYR A 218 -21.10 16.42 -6.37
C TYR A 218 -20.51 16.79 -5.00
N GLU A 219 -19.24 17.19 -4.94
CA GLU A 219 -18.53 17.63 -3.72
C GLU A 219 -18.72 16.69 -2.51
N GLY A 220 -18.75 15.37 -2.75
CA GLY A 220 -18.89 14.35 -1.70
C GLY A 220 -20.32 13.97 -1.32
N PHE A 221 -21.32 14.31 -2.15
CA PHE A 221 -22.75 14.01 -2.01
C PHE A 221 -23.40 14.61 -0.76
N HIS A 222 -24.59 15.20 -0.91
CA HIS A 222 -25.39 15.66 0.22
C HIS A 222 -26.51 14.67 0.52
N PHE A 223 -26.71 14.33 1.80
CA PHE A 223 -27.78 13.42 2.21
C PHE A 223 -29.16 13.98 1.90
N GLY A 224 -29.36 15.29 2.12
CA GLY A 224 -30.62 15.97 1.81
C GLY A 224 -30.96 15.97 0.31
N ALA A 225 -29.96 15.89 -0.56
CA ALA A 225 -30.17 15.78 -2.01
C ALA A 225 -30.65 14.38 -2.44
N VAL A 226 -30.34 13.34 -1.66
CA VAL A 226 -30.85 11.99 -1.91
C VAL A 226 -32.28 11.87 -1.40
N HIS A 227 -32.55 12.34 -0.18
CA HIS A 227 -33.88 12.33 0.41
C HIS A 227 -33.98 13.35 1.55
N GLY A 228 -35.04 14.17 1.57
CA GLY A 228 -35.19 15.27 2.52
C GLY A 228 -35.15 14.86 4.00
N ALA A 229 -35.63 13.67 4.35
CA ALA A 229 -35.57 13.16 5.73
C ALA A 229 -34.14 12.93 6.24
N LEU A 230 -33.15 12.74 5.34
CA LEU A 230 -31.76 12.55 5.71
C LEU A 230 -30.97 13.87 5.78
N ALA A 231 -31.59 15.02 5.47
CA ALA A 231 -30.91 16.32 5.47
C ALA A 231 -30.30 16.68 6.83
N SER A 232 -30.87 16.19 7.94
CA SER A 232 -30.30 16.39 9.28
C SER A 232 -28.90 15.77 9.44
N LEU A 233 -28.58 14.71 8.68
CA LEU A 233 -27.27 14.06 8.71
C LEU A 233 -26.18 14.98 8.12
N ASP A 234 -26.51 15.91 7.22
CA ASP A 234 -25.52 16.84 6.68
C ASP A 234 -25.03 17.86 7.73
N ASN A 235 -25.72 17.99 8.88
CA ASN A 235 -25.38 18.94 9.95
C ASN A 235 -24.35 18.43 10.98
N LEU A 236 -23.85 17.21 10.82
CA LEU A 236 -22.86 16.61 11.72
C LEU A 236 -21.52 16.42 10.99
N PRO A 237 -20.76 17.51 10.74
CA PRO A 237 -19.47 17.42 10.08
C PRO A 237 -18.43 16.78 11.02
N GLY A 238 -17.53 15.99 10.43
CA GLY A 238 -16.32 15.56 11.13
C GLY A 238 -15.22 16.63 11.08
N PHE A 239 -14.05 16.33 11.64
CA PHE A 239 -12.86 17.21 11.61
C PHE A 239 -12.37 17.52 10.18
N TYR A 240 -12.63 16.62 9.24
CA TYR A 240 -12.25 16.68 7.84
C TYR A 240 -13.43 16.31 6.92
N PRO A 241 -14.46 17.17 6.81
CA PRO A 241 -15.74 16.81 6.20
C PRO A 241 -15.67 16.57 4.69
N ARG A 242 -14.66 17.14 4.01
CA ARG A 242 -14.44 17.00 2.56
C ARG A 242 -13.72 15.70 2.19
N TRP A 243 -14.35 14.58 2.52
CA TRP A 243 -13.79 13.24 2.32
C TRP A 243 -13.38 12.95 0.87
N HIS A 244 -14.11 13.48 -0.11
CA HIS A 244 -13.88 13.28 -1.54
C HIS A 244 -12.51 13.80 -2.02
N ILE A 245 -11.89 14.76 -1.32
CA ILE A 245 -10.54 15.27 -1.65
C ILE A 245 -9.48 14.18 -1.44
N SER A 246 -9.50 13.51 -0.28
CA SER A 246 -8.55 12.44 0.05
C SER A 246 -8.91 11.10 -0.58
N PHE A 247 -10.16 10.93 -1.00
CA PHE A 247 -10.68 9.66 -1.54
C PHE A 247 -9.96 9.21 -2.81
N ASN A 248 -9.31 10.11 -3.55
CA ASN A 248 -8.49 9.76 -4.72
C ASN A 248 -7.41 8.72 -4.40
N ILE A 249 -6.76 8.84 -3.23
CA ILE A 249 -5.76 7.86 -2.78
C ILE A 249 -6.45 6.56 -2.37
N THR A 250 -7.57 6.65 -1.67
CA THR A 250 -8.38 5.50 -1.26
C THR A 250 -8.81 4.65 -2.46
N MET A 251 -9.23 5.28 -3.57
CA MET A 251 -9.63 4.60 -4.80
C MET A 251 -8.53 3.67 -5.34
N LEU A 252 -7.27 4.10 -5.34
CA LEU A 252 -6.15 3.28 -5.81
C LEU A 252 -5.98 2.02 -4.96
N ARG A 253 -6.35 2.08 -3.68
CA ARG A 253 -6.34 0.92 -2.77
C ARG A 253 -7.50 -0.02 -3.05
N LEU A 254 -8.68 0.52 -3.37
CA LEU A 254 -9.83 -0.29 -3.83
C LEU A 254 -9.45 -1.09 -5.07
N LEU A 255 -8.84 -0.42 -6.04
CA LEU A 255 -8.36 -1.06 -7.26
C LEU A 255 -7.30 -2.13 -6.95
N SER A 256 -6.31 -1.81 -6.12
CA SER A 256 -5.27 -2.74 -5.68
C SER A 256 -5.86 -4.02 -5.06
N PHE A 257 -6.77 -3.90 -4.09
CA PHE A 257 -7.44 -5.05 -3.49
C PHE A 257 -8.20 -5.89 -4.53
N ASN A 258 -8.99 -5.26 -5.39
CA ASN A 258 -9.80 -5.97 -6.38
C ASN A 258 -8.92 -6.72 -7.39
N MET A 259 -7.79 -6.14 -7.80
CA MET A 259 -6.84 -6.79 -8.70
C MET A 259 -6.10 -7.94 -7.99
N ASP A 260 -5.64 -7.73 -6.77
CA ASP A 260 -4.97 -8.77 -5.97
C ASP A 260 -5.92 -9.96 -5.72
N TYR A 261 -7.19 -9.70 -5.40
CA TYR A 261 -8.22 -10.74 -5.23
C TYR A 261 -8.52 -11.47 -6.55
N TYR A 262 -8.65 -10.73 -7.65
CA TYR A 262 -8.86 -11.32 -8.98
C TYR A 262 -7.75 -12.30 -9.34
N TRP A 263 -6.49 -11.90 -9.17
CA TRP A 263 -5.33 -12.76 -9.48
C TRP A 263 -5.23 -13.95 -8.53
N ALA A 264 -5.44 -13.75 -7.23
CA ALA A 264 -5.49 -14.84 -6.26
C ALA A 264 -6.56 -15.89 -6.63
N SER A 265 -7.74 -15.44 -7.08
CA SER A 265 -8.84 -16.33 -7.48
C SER A 265 -8.58 -17.14 -8.75
N ARG A 266 -7.59 -16.73 -9.56
CA ARG A 266 -7.15 -17.45 -10.76
C ARG A 266 -5.96 -18.38 -10.50
N GLY A 267 -5.53 -18.51 -9.24
CA GLY A 267 -4.38 -19.32 -8.87
C GLY A 267 -3.04 -18.70 -9.28
N ALA A 268 -2.99 -17.38 -9.52
CA ALA A 268 -1.72 -16.72 -9.74
C ALA A 268 -0.84 -16.84 -8.47
N LEU A 269 0.29 -17.53 -8.60
CA LEU A 269 1.44 -17.56 -7.66
C LEU A 269 1.20 -18.04 -6.22
N ALA A 270 0.06 -18.65 -5.89
CA ALA A 270 -0.11 -19.38 -4.62
C ALA A 270 0.56 -20.78 -4.64
N VAL A 271 0.84 -21.32 -5.83
CA VAL A 271 1.18 -22.75 -6.02
C VAL A 271 2.66 -23.07 -5.81
N GLU A 272 3.59 -22.11 -5.98
CA GLU A 272 5.03 -22.43 -5.99
C GLU A 272 5.76 -22.27 -4.64
N MET A 273 5.12 -21.77 -3.58
CA MET A 273 5.75 -21.62 -2.25
C MET A 273 5.16 -22.50 -1.15
N ILE A 274 4.20 -23.38 -1.45
CA ILE A 274 3.68 -24.32 -0.44
C ILE A 274 4.80 -25.25 0.10
N ASP A 275 5.84 -25.50 -0.69
CA ASP A 275 7.01 -26.31 -0.28
C ASP A 275 8.15 -25.52 0.39
N SER A 276 8.11 -24.18 0.34
CA SER A 276 9.07 -23.33 1.04
C SER A 276 8.35 -22.56 2.13
N LYS A 277 8.50 -22.99 3.40
CA LYS A 277 8.02 -22.23 4.57
C LYS A 277 8.22 -20.73 4.31
N PRO A 278 7.20 -19.87 4.47
CA PRO A 278 7.38 -18.43 4.30
C PRO A 278 8.46 -17.99 5.29
N SER A 279 9.67 -17.79 4.78
CA SER A 279 10.77 -17.28 5.58
C SER A 279 10.34 -15.90 6.07
N SER A 280 10.69 -15.55 7.31
CA SER A 280 10.54 -14.21 7.90
C SER A 280 11.29 -13.11 7.12
N THR A 281 11.81 -13.40 5.93
CA THR A 281 12.64 -12.55 5.09
C THR A 281 12.18 -12.62 3.63
N MET A 282 10.89 -12.37 3.36
CA MET A 282 10.42 -12.14 1.98
C MET A 282 10.87 -10.77 1.48
N THR A 283 11.42 -10.71 0.27
CA THR A 283 11.73 -9.44 -0.39
C THR A 283 10.45 -8.66 -0.72
N HIS A 284 10.52 -7.32 -0.79
CA HIS A 284 9.36 -6.49 -1.15
C HIS A 284 8.68 -6.95 -2.46
N LYS A 285 9.46 -7.31 -3.48
CA LYS A 285 8.93 -7.81 -4.76
C LYS A 285 8.12 -9.09 -4.58
N GLN A 286 8.59 -10.02 -3.74
CA GLN A 286 7.88 -11.26 -3.44
C GLN A 286 6.57 -11.00 -2.69
N ARG A 287 6.58 -10.09 -1.71
CA ARG A 287 5.38 -9.75 -0.92
C ARG A 287 4.26 -9.13 -1.74
N VAL A 288 4.61 -8.37 -2.78
CA VAL A 288 3.62 -7.80 -3.71
C VAL A 288 3.09 -8.86 -4.67
N ALA A 289 3.97 -9.73 -5.19
CA ALA A 289 3.63 -10.67 -6.26
C ALA A 289 2.88 -11.93 -5.78
N ILE A 290 3.15 -12.40 -4.56
CA ILE A 290 2.59 -13.65 -4.06
C ILE A 290 1.20 -13.38 -3.47
N SER A 291 0.20 -14.08 -4.00
CA SER A 291 -1.17 -14.05 -3.50
C SER A 291 -1.31 -14.80 -2.18
N HIS A 292 -2.19 -14.30 -1.33
CA HIS A 292 -2.56 -14.95 -0.07
C HIS A 292 -3.64 -16.02 -0.27
N PRO A 293 -3.90 -16.89 0.72
CA PRO A 293 -5.12 -17.70 0.75
C PRO A 293 -6.38 -16.84 0.59
N LEU A 294 -7.39 -17.34 -0.13
CA LEU A 294 -8.61 -16.58 -0.44
C LEU A 294 -9.38 -16.10 0.81
N GLU A 295 -9.23 -16.80 1.94
CA GLU A 295 -9.81 -16.44 3.24
C GLU A 295 -9.31 -15.09 3.77
N LEU A 296 -8.07 -14.71 3.42
CA LEU A 296 -7.50 -13.41 3.83
C LEU A 296 -8.09 -12.24 3.03
N TYR A 297 -8.72 -12.47 1.88
CA TYR A 297 -9.43 -11.46 1.10
C TYR A 297 -10.87 -11.25 1.62
N SER A 298 -11.01 -11.17 2.94
CA SER A 298 -12.28 -10.93 3.62
C SER A 298 -12.65 -9.44 3.65
N PHE A 299 -13.93 -9.14 3.85
CA PHE A 299 -14.42 -7.77 4.00
C PHE A 299 -13.75 -7.03 5.16
N THR A 300 -13.47 -7.74 6.26
CA THR A 300 -12.76 -7.20 7.43
C THR A 300 -11.35 -6.74 7.06
N ASN A 301 -10.58 -7.60 6.39
CA ASN A 301 -9.21 -7.29 5.98
C ASN A 301 -9.19 -6.20 4.90
N PHE A 302 -10.17 -6.20 4.00
CA PHE A 302 -10.40 -5.12 3.05
C PHE A 302 -10.60 -3.77 3.75
N LEU A 303 -11.48 -3.69 4.75
CA LEU A 303 -11.70 -2.45 5.50
C LEU A 303 -10.44 -2.01 6.25
N VAL A 304 -9.76 -2.95 6.94
CA VAL A 304 -8.52 -2.66 7.66
C VAL A 304 -7.43 -2.14 6.73
N TYR A 305 -7.31 -2.73 5.54
CA TYR A 305 -6.45 -2.22 4.49
C TYR A 305 -6.91 -0.81 4.13
N VAL A 306 -8.02 -0.65 3.43
CA VAL A 306 -8.44 0.61 2.81
C VAL A 306 -8.53 1.79 3.79
N LEU A 307 -8.91 1.54 5.05
CA LEU A 307 -9.07 2.57 6.08
C LEU A 307 -7.87 2.71 7.03
N TYR A 308 -6.77 2.00 6.78
CA TYR A 308 -5.58 2.08 7.62
C TYR A 308 -5.12 3.55 7.80
N PRO A 309 -4.99 4.08 9.03
CA PRO A 309 -4.90 5.52 9.30
C PRO A 309 -3.84 6.28 8.51
N ALA A 310 -2.59 5.78 8.52
CA ALA A 310 -1.50 6.45 7.83
C ALA A 310 -1.70 6.47 6.31
N LEU A 311 -2.24 5.38 5.75
CA LEU A 311 -2.45 5.20 4.33
C LEU A 311 -3.73 5.88 3.82
N TYR A 312 -4.69 6.16 4.70
CA TYR A 312 -5.96 6.80 4.35
C TYR A 312 -5.82 8.32 4.15
N ILE A 313 -5.01 9.01 4.97
CA ILE A 313 -4.92 10.48 4.95
C ILE A 313 -3.96 10.98 3.87
N ALA A 314 -2.72 10.47 3.86
CA ALA A 314 -1.67 10.95 2.97
C ALA A 314 -0.51 9.95 2.77
N GLY A 315 -0.72 8.66 3.08
CA GLY A 315 0.34 7.66 3.05
C GLY A 315 0.67 7.19 1.62
N PRO A 316 1.88 6.63 1.43
CA PRO A 316 2.29 6.06 0.14
C PRO A 316 1.37 4.91 -0.25
N ILE A 317 1.12 4.74 -1.55
CA ILE A 317 0.26 3.65 -2.01
C ILE A 317 1.00 2.32 -1.82
N MET A 318 0.35 1.39 -1.11
CA MET A 318 0.85 0.03 -0.86
C MET A 318 -0.18 -0.99 -1.38
N GLY A 319 0.29 -2.10 -1.96
CA GLY A 319 -0.55 -3.21 -2.42
C GLY A 319 -1.25 -3.94 -1.27
N PHE A 320 -2.35 -4.66 -1.54
CA PHE A 320 -3.05 -5.40 -0.47
C PHE A 320 -2.21 -6.57 0.04
N ASN A 321 -1.57 -7.32 -0.87
CA ASN A 321 -0.75 -8.47 -0.49
C ASN A 321 0.42 -8.09 0.43
N ASP A 322 1.14 -7.00 0.11
CA ASP A 322 2.24 -6.50 0.95
C ASP A 322 1.73 -5.98 2.30
N PHE A 323 0.59 -5.28 2.32
CA PHE A 323 -0.03 -4.80 3.55
C PHE A 323 -0.41 -5.94 4.49
N ILE A 324 -1.11 -6.96 4.01
CA ILE A 324 -1.53 -8.09 4.84
C ILE A 324 -0.32 -8.87 5.36
N TRP A 325 0.69 -9.07 4.53
CA TRP A 325 1.93 -9.72 4.98
C TRP A 325 2.56 -8.96 6.15
N GLN A 326 2.68 -7.63 6.06
CA GLN A 326 3.26 -6.79 7.13
C GLN A 326 2.42 -6.80 8.41
N VAL A 327 1.09 -6.82 8.29
CA VAL A 327 0.20 -6.89 9.45
C VAL A 327 0.30 -8.24 10.17
N CYS A 328 0.48 -9.33 9.43
CA CYS A 328 0.66 -10.66 9.99
C CYS A 328 2.05 -10.88 10.62
N HIS A 329 3.10 -10.23 10.12
CA HIS A 329 4.49 -10.40 10.58
C HIS A 329 5.03 -9.17 11.32
N TYR A 330 4.17 -8.40 11.97
CA TYR A 330 4.54 -7.14 12.61
C TYR A 330 5.61 -7.29 13.69
N ASP A 331 5.54 -8.34 14.51
CA ASP A 331 6.47 -8.54 15.62
C ASP A 331 7.87 -8.95 15.10
N ASP A 332 7.93 -9.84 14.10
CA ASP A 332 9.18 -10.23 13.42
C ASP A 332 9.90 -9.02 12.80
N LEU A 333 9.14 -8.08 12.22
CA LEU A 333 9.69 -6.86 11.62
C LEU A 333 10.29 -5.90 12.66
N ASN A 334 9.69 -5.80 13.85
CA ASN A 334 10.24 -4.97 14.92
C ASN A 334 11.51 -5.58 15.50
N GLU A 335 11.53 -6.90 15.71
CA GLU A 335 12.73 -7.60 16.17
C GLU A 335 13.89 -7.44 15.16
N GLN A 336 13.60 -7.54 13.86
CA GLN A 336 14.61 -7.31 12.82
C GLN A 336 15.14 -5.87 12.83
N MET A 337 14.28 -4.85 12.98
CA MET A 337 14.71 -3.45 13.08
C MET A 337 15.66 -3.26 14.26
N ASP A 338 15.28 -3.73 15.45
CA ASP A 338 16.11 -3.63 16.66
C ASP A 338 17.48 -4.28 16.41
N LEU A 339 17.52 -5.48 15.83
CA LEU A 339 18.76 -6.18 15.52
C LEU A 339 19.63 -5.48 14.47
N THR A 340 19.03 -4.85 13.46
CA THR A 340 19.79 -4.05 12.47
C THR A 340 20.34 -2.76 13.05
N GLU A 341 19.63 -2.09 13.96
CA GLU A 341 20.15 -0.92 14.68
C GLU A 341 21.34 -1.28 15.57
N PHE A 342 21.32 -2.45 16.21
CA PHE A 342 22.47 -2.96 16.98
C PHE A 342 23.68 -3.37 16.11
N ARG A 343 23.49 -3.64 14.81
CA ARG A 343 24.56 -4.07 13.89
C ARG A 343 25.35 -2.92 13.25
N PHE A 344 24.93 -1.67 13.44
CA PHE A 344 25.73 -0.49 13.08
C PHE A 344 26.81 -0.20 14.15
N GLN A 345 27.72 -1.15 14.38
CA GLN A 345 29.03 -0.80 14.92
C GLN A 345 29.89 -0.23 13.77
N PRO A 346 30.61 0.89 13.97
CA PRO A 346 31.48 1.43 12.93
C PRO A 346 32.53 0.39 12.53
N PRO A 347 33.02 0.40 11.28
CA PRO A 347 34.07 -0.51 10.88
C PRO A 347 35.25 -0.32 11.82
N MET A 348 35.69 -1.39 12.50
CA MET A 348 36.96 -1.37 13.21
C MET A 348 38.02 -1.02 12.16
N HIS A 349 38.56 0.19 12.28
CA HIS A 349 39.79 0.55 11.60
C HIS A 349 40.84 -0.50 11.98
N SER A 350 41.23 -1.32 11.01
CA SER A 350 42.44 -2.11 11.09
C SER A 350 43.61 -1.13 11.17
N VAL A 351 44.06 -0.89 12.40
CA VAL A 351 45.29 -0.18 12.70
C VAL A 351 46.42 -1.21 12.61
N PHE A 352 47.24 -1.03 11.56
CA PHE A 352 48.49 -1.70 11.18
C PHE A 352 48.43 -3.13 10.64
#